data_AF-A0A8H8IXI6-F1
#
_entry.id   AF-A0A8H8IXI6-F1
#
_cell.length_a   1.000
_cell.length_b   1.000
_cell.length_c   1.000
_cell.angle_alpha   90.00
_cell.angle_beta   90.00
_cell.angle_gamma   90.00
#
_symmetry.space_group_name_H-M   'P 1'
#
loop_
_entity.id
_entity.type
_entity.pdbx_description
1 polymer ?
#
loop_
_entity_poly.entity_id
_entity_poly.type
_entity_poly.pdbx_seq_one_letter_code
_entity_poly.pdbx_strand_id
1 'polypeptide(L)'
;MAAQLILMHILGVKNQLLLSSFLSTVNYLSDKITDVFVSDLVTPDGDLDQAAFNRTLGPLLLQSGLSMNDQWQRLVDLVQTNMTATNATELDDQSATQLTLIWFFRMQMSSILNSYINFMDNETVADELQQTYSNYQNNYTFAYQDIDPNLNLNIFAGFFWDLIHASVNNARYIMALCGLTFICLATLNLIQSWPRGKCYSSHSFMRLISCPLPTDRFHWASIISRYLMGFCMLLLLLLNVGKYQTYFAPGSAEDESVNKQRAGVFNWIDSNWVLPTLTLAYAIQFVVDTALVYIAVWYTRKSHPSIAKTIEKSH
;
A
#
# COMPACT_ATOMS: atom_id res chain seq x y z
N MET A 1 -26.60 -8.48 5.22
CA MET A 1 -25.72 -8.65 4.04
C MET A 1 -25.06 -7.33 3.62
N ALA A 2 -25.80 -6.25 3.34
CA ALA A 2 -25.20 -4.94 2.99
C ALA A 2 -24.29 -4.35 4.09
N ALA A 3 -24.67 -4.47 5.36
CA ALA A 3 -23.85 -3.98 6.48
C ALA A 3 -22.50 -4.71 6.62
N GLN A 4 -22.44 -6.01 6.35
CA GLN A 4 -21.19 -6.79 6.40
C GLN A 4 -20.24 -6.40 5.24
N LEU A 5 -20.80 -6.11 4.07
CA LEU A 5 -20.03 -5.62 2.92
C LEU A 5 -19.43 -4.23 3.16
N ILE A 6 -20.20 -3.34 3.79
CA ILE A 6 -19.72 -2.00 4.16
C ILE A 6 -18.61 -2.09 5.21
N LEU A 7 -18.80 -2.93 6.24
CA LEU A 7 -17.79 -3.14 7.28
C LEU A 7 -16.47 -3.67 6.68
N MET A 8 -16.55 -4.65 5.77
CA MET A 8 -15.39 -5.20 5.09
C MET A 8 -14.66 -4.17 4.23
N HIS A 9 -15.39 -3.28 3.56
CA HIS A 9 -14.79 -2.17 2.79
C HIS A 9 -14.09 -1.16 3.69
N ILE A 10 -14.71 -0.78 4.81
CA ILE A 10 -14.12 0.19 5.75
C ILE A 10 -12.85 -0.38 6.38
N LEU A 11 -12.87 -1.66 6.79
CA LEU A 11 -11.68 -2.37 7.27
C LEU A 11 -10.57 -2.38 6.21
N GLY A 12 -10.94 -2.59 4.95
CA GLY A 12 -9.98 -2.58 3.86
C GLY A 12 -9.34 -1.22 3.60
N VAL A 13 -10.15 -0.15 3.59
CA VAL A 13 -9.66 1.23 3.46
C VAL A 13 -8.77 1.61 4.64
N LYS A 14 -9.14 1.22 5.86
CA LYS A 14 -8.31 1.42 7.07
C LYS A 14 -6.93 0.78 6.88
N ASN A 15 -6.87 -0.50 6.53
CA ASN A 15 -5.60 -1.23 6.39
C ASN A 15 -4.72 -0.64 5.29
N GLN A 16 -5.33 -0.20 4.18
CA GLN A 16 -4.61 0.45 3.09
C GLN A 16 -4.06 1.83 3.46
N LEU A 17 -4.83 2.62 4.22
CA LEU A 17 -4.40 3.92 4.72
C LEU A 17 -3.27 3.77 5.74
N LEU A 18 -3.37 2.80 6.65
CA LEU A 18 -2.30 2.48 7.60
C LEU A 18 -1.02 2.05 6.88
N LEU A 19 -1.11 1.15 5.91
CA LEU A 19 0.05 0.70 5.13
C LEU A 19 0.69 1.84 4.34
N SER A 20 -0.10 2.66 3.64
CA SER A 20 0.42 3.80 2.87
C SER A 20 1.06 4.86 3.78
N SER A 21 0.45 5.15 4.94
CA SER A 21 1.02 6.08 5.93
C SER A 21 2.32 5.55 6.53
N PHE A 22 2.36 4.26 6.84
CA PHE A 22 3.57 3.58 7.30
C PHE A 22 4.69 3.65 6.26
N LEU A 23 4.43 3.25 5.01
CA LEU A 23 5.43 3.27 3.94
C LEU A 23 5.95 4.68 3.68
N SER A 24 5.06 5.68 3.65
CA SER A 24 5.47 7.08 3.49
C SER A 24 6.33 7.56 4.66
N THR A 25 6.01 7.14 5.89
CA THR A 25 6.78 7.52 7.08
C THR A 25 8.15 6.85 7.08
N VAL A 26 8.22 5.56 6.75
CA VAL A 26 9.48 4.82 6.67
C VAL A 26 10.37 5.36 5.56
N ASN A 27 9.82 5.64 4.37
CA ASN A 27 10.62 6.22 3.29
C ASN A 27 11.17 7.58 3.69
N TYR A 28 10.34 8.45 4.26
CA TYR A 28 10.81 9.75 4.77
C TYR A 28 11.89 9.62 5.84
N LEU A 29 11.71 8.72 6.82
CA LEU A 29 12.68 8.50 7.90
C LEU A 29 13.98 7.89 7.36
N SER A 30 13.89 6.87 6.51
CA SER A 30 15.04 6.20 5.91
C SER A 30 15.86 7.19 5.07
N ASP A 31 15.20 7.96 4.21
CA ASP A 31 15.84 8.96 3.36
C ASP A 31 16.51 10.04 4.22
N LYS A 32 15.84 10.56 5.25
CA LYS A 32 16.41 11.60 6.11
C LYS A 32 17.55 11.10 6.98
N ILE A 33 17.45 9.88 7.52
CA ILE A 33 18.53 9.27 8.30
C ILE A 33 19.74 8.99 7.39
N THR A 34 19.50 8.52 6.16
CA THR A 34 20.56 8.28 5.17
C THR A 34 21.19 9.58 4.72
N ASP A 35 20.39 10.63 4.44
CA ASP A 35 20.88 11.97 4.10
C ASP A 35 21.82 12.48 5.19
N VAL A 36 21.40 12.49 6.45
CA VAL A 36 22.24 12.93 7.58
C VAL A 36 23.52 12.09 7.67
N PHE A 37 23.43 10.78 7.45
CA PHE A 37 24.57 9.89 7.50
C PHE A 37 25.53 10.07 6.30
N VAL A 38 25.06 10.49 5.14
CA VAL A 38 25.90 10.65 3.93
C VAL A 38 26.39 12.09 3.78
N SER A 39 25.57 13.08 4.12
CA SER A 39 25.84 14.52 3.91
C SER A 39 26.47 15.22 5.11
N ASP A 40 26.06 14.90 6.35
CA ASP A 40 26.53 15.62 7.55
C ASP A 40 27.77 14.96 8.19
N LEU A 41 28.20 13.82 7.65
CA LEU A 41 29.46 13.14 8.00
C LEU A 41 30.70 13.72 7.29
N VAL A 42 30.51 14.60 6.30
CA VAL A 42 31.60 15.19 5.50
C VAL A 42 31.51 16.71 5.53
N THR A 43 32.10 17.35 6.54
CA THR A 43 32.45 18.77 6.41
C THR A 43 33.61 18.93 5.39
N PRO A 44 33.80 20.12 4.79
CA PRO A 44 34.94 20.38 3.89
C PRO A 44 36.32 20.08 4.51
N ASP A 45 36.41 20.04 5.84
CA ASP A 45 37.62 19.76 6.62
C ASP A 45 37.69 18.31 7.15
N GLY A 46 36.69 17.47 6.87
CA GLY A 46 36.67 16.05 7.25
C GLY A 46 36.26 15.75 8.69
N ASP A 47 35.93 16.77 9.50
CA ASP A 47 35.46 16.59 10.88
C ASP A 47 33.93 16.47 10.95
N LEU A 48 33.47 15.50 11.74
CA LEU A 48 32.06 15.33 12.11
C LEU A 48 31.59 16.52 12.95
N ASP A 49 30.64 17.32 12.45
CA ASP A 49 29.88 18.24 13.30
C ASP A 49 28.90 17.43 14.15
N GLN A 50 29.40 16.87 15.24
CA GLN A 50 28.63 16.09 16.20
C GLN A 50 27.42 16.85 16.74
N ALA A 51 27.49 18.18 16.82
CA ALA A 51 26.39 18.99 17.31
C ALA A 51 25.27 19.07 16.27
N ALA A 52 25.60 19.28 14.98
CA ALA A 52 24.63 19.23 13.89
C ALA A 52 24.03 17.83 13.71
N PHE A 53 24.87 16.79 13.72
CA PHE A 53 24.44 15.40 13.62
C PHE A 53 23.42 15.03 14.72
N ASN A 54 23.71 15.38 15.98
CA ASN A 54 22.79 15.13 17.08
C ASN A 54 21.50 15.95 16.99
N ARG A 55 21.58 17.21 16.52
CA ARG A 55 20.42 18.09 16.36
C ARG A 55 19.45 17.60 15.29
N THR A 56 19.96 16.96 14.24
CA THR A 56 19.15 16.50 13.11
C THR A 56 18.68 15.06 13.30
N LEU A 57 19.56 14.15 13.76
CA LEU A 57 19.23 12.74 13.96
C LEU A 57 18.34 12.51 15.20
N GLY A 58 18.56 13.27 16.28
CA GLY A 58 17.81 13.12 17.53
C GLY A 58 16.28 13.22 17.34
N PRO A 59 15.75 14.28 16.71
CA PRO A 59 14.32 14.39 16.42
C PRO A 59 13.78 13.28 15.52
N LEU A 60 14.55 12.84 14.52
CA LEU A 60 14.13 11.77 13.60
C LEU A 60 14.02 10.42 14.31
N LEU A 61 14.97 10.11 15.20
CA LEU A 61 14.92 8.91 16.04
C LEU A 61 13.78 8.97 17.03
N LEU A 62 13.53 10.13 17.64
CA LEU A 62 12.38 10.30 18.53
C LEU A 62 11.06 10.09 17.80
N GLN A 63 10.96 10.51 16.54
CA GLN A 63 9.78 10.28 15.70
C GLN A 63 9.55 8.77 15.43
N SER A 64 10.60 7.96 15.38
CA SER A 64 10.50 6.50 15.30
C SER A 64 10.47 5.79 16.66
N GLY A 65 10.40 6.55 17.76
CA GLY A 65 10.34 6.00 19.13
C GLY A 65 11.68 5.49 19.66
N LEU A 66 12.80 5.92 19.07
CA LEU A 66 14.15 5.60 19.52
C LEU A 66 14.76 6.80 20.25
N SER A 67 15.56 6.53 21.27
CA SER A 67 16.35 7.56 21.94
C SER A 67 17.77 7.60 21.35
N MET A 68 18.26 8.80 21.05
CA MET A 68 19.62 8.98 20.51
C MET A 68 20.69 8.48 21.49
N ASN A 69 20.49 8.69 22.78
CA ASN A 69 21.43 8.25 23.81
C ASN A 69 21.56 6.72 23.84
N ASP A 70 20.44 6.00 23.73
CA ASP A 70 20.49 4.52 23.70
C ASP A 70 21.15 4.02 22.41
N GLN A 71 20.87 4.65 21.27
CA GLN A 71 21.51 4.28 20.01
C GLN A 71 23.02 4.56 20.02
N TRP A 72 23.44 5.68 20.61
CA TRP A 72 24.84 6.00 20.78
C TRP A 72 25.54 4.99 21.69
N GLN A 73 24.92 4.65 22.82
CA GLN A 73 25.48 3.64 23.73
C GLN A 73 25.64 2.28 23.03
N ARG A 74 24.66 1.87 22.20
CA ARG A 74 24.77 0.64 21.41
C ARG A 74 25.94 0.64 20.44
N LEU A 75 26.28 1.78 19.83
CA LEU A 75 27.46 1.91 18.98
C LEU A 75 28.74 1.75 19.82
N VAL A 76 28.81 2.43 20.96
CA VAL A 76 29.96 2.33 21.88
C VAL A 76 30.16 0.90 22.36
N ASP A 77 29.09 0.21 22.75
CA ASP A 77 29.13 -1.19 23.19
C ASP A 77 29.58 -2.13 22.06
N LEU A 78 29.12 -1.88 20.82
CA LEU A 78 29.54 -2.64 19.63
C LEU A 78 31.04 -2.48 19.38
N VAL A 79 31.54 -1.25 19.42
CA VAL A 79 32.95 -0.89 19.26
C VAL A 79 33.80 -1.54 20.34
N GLN A 80 33.39 -1.42 21.61
CA GLN A 80 34.11 -2.00 22.74
C GLN A 80 34.15 -3.53 22.65
N THR A 81 33.03 -4.17 22.33
CA THR A 81 32.95 -5.63 22.19
C THR A 81 33.90 -6.13 21.10
N ASN A 82 33.95 -5.44 19.94
CA ASN A 82 34.85 -5.84 18.86
C ASN A 82 36.33 -5.65 19.22
N MET A 83 36.70 -4.53 19.87
CA MET A 83 38.07 -4.31 20.34
C MET A 83 38.51 -5.38 21.35
N THR A 84 37.62 -5.77 22.27
CA THR A 84 37.93 -6.84 23.24
C THR A 84 38.08 -8.20 22.57
N ALA A 85 37.28 -8.50 21.54
CA ALA A 85 37.36 -9.77 20.81
C ALA A 85 38.65 -9.90 19.98
N THR A 86 39.16 -8.78 19.47
CA THR A 86 40.37 -8.73 18.62
C THR A 86 41.65 -8.43 19.40
N ASN A 87 41.55 -8.16 20.72
CA ASN A 87 42.63 -7.64 21.56
C ASN A 87 43.30 -6.38 20.95
N ALA A 88 42.52 -5.59 20.20
CA ALA A 88 42.98 -4.36 19.60
C ALA A 88 42.94 -3.21 20.62
N THR A 89 43.92 -2.31 20.54
CA THR A 89 43.97 -1.09 21.36
C THR A 89 43.39 0.12 20.64
N GLU A 90 43.29 0.04 19.31
CA GLU A 90 42.76 1.06 18.42
C GLU A 90 42.05 0.38 17.26
N LEU A 91 41.02 1.04 16.73
CA LEU A 91 40.29 0.58 15.55
C LEU A 91 40.97 1.09 14.29
N ASP A 92 41.21 0.20 13.32
CA ASP A 92 41.54 0.65 11.98
C ASP A 92 40.33 1.33 11.31
N ASP A 93 40.61 2.22 10.36
CA ASP A 93 39.58 3.02 9.67
C ASP A 93 38.52 2.15 8.97
N GLN A 94 38.93 0.98 8.47
CA GLN A 94 38.06 0.06 7.76
C GLN A 94 37.05 -0.60 8.71
N SER A 95 37.51 -1.08 9.86
CA SER A 95 36.72 -1.70 10.91
C SER A 95 35.82 -0.67 11.58
N ALA A 96 36.28 0.58 11.74
CA ALA A 96 35.47 1.68 12.23
C ALA A 96 34.30 1.96 11.28
N THR A 97 34.58 2.01 9.96
CA THR A 97 33.55 2.20 8.93
C THR A 97 32.54 1.04 8.93
N GLN A 98 33.02 -0.20 8.98
CA GLN A 98 32.17 -1.39 9.00
C GLN A 98 31.25 -1.43 10.23
N LEU A 99 31.77 -1.18 11.43
CA LEU A 99 30.98 -1.14 12.65
C LEU A 99 29.91 -0.04 12.62
N THR A 100 30.27 1.13 12.08
CA THR A 100 29.34 2.25 11.93
C THR A 100 28.21 1.90 10.96
N LEU A 101 28.51 1.21 9.85
CA LEU A 101 27.50 0.72 8.91
C LEU A 101 26.58 -0.34 9.55
N ILE A 102 27.13 -1.28 10.32
CA ILE A 102 26.34 -2.28 11.06
C ILE A 102 25.37 -1.59 12.02
N TRP A 103 25.88 -0.63 12.78
CA TRP A 103 25.05 0.16 13.69
C TRP A 103 23.95 0.93 12.96
N PHE A 104 24.28 1.56 11.82
CA PHE A 104 23.32 2.28 10.99
C PHE A 104 22.17 1.37 10.51
N PHE A 105 22.47 0.18 9.97
CA PHE A 105 21.43 -0.76 9.55
C PHE A 105 20.59 -1.27 10.71
N ARG A 106 21.21 -1.55 11.87
CA ARG A 106 20.48 -1.94 13.09
C ARG A 106 19.53 -0.86 13.56
N MET A 107 19.98 0.39 13.57
CA MET A 107 19.17 1.56 13.91
C MET A 107 17.99 1.72 12.94
N GLN A 108 18.24 1.64 11.63
CA GLN A 108 17.19 1.70 10.61
C GLN A 108 16.16 0.58 10.81
N MET A 109 16.60 -0.65 11.05
CA MET A 109 15.72 -1.79 11.26
C MET A 109 14.84 -1.59 12.51
N SER A 110 15.42 -1.09 13.61
CA SER A 110 14.65 -0.72 14.81
C SER A 110 13.65 0.41 14.54
N SER A 111 14.05 1.42 13.76
CA SER A 111 13.19 2.55 13.37
C SER A 111 11.98 2.08 12.57
N ILE A 112 12.21 1.18 11.61
CA ILE A 112 11.17 0.54 10.78
C ILE A 112 10.23 -0.28 11.65
N LEU A 113 10.75 -1.16 12.50
CA LEU A 113 9.94 -2.05 13.34
C LEU A 113 9.07 -1.25 14.32
N ASN A 114 9.65 -0.26 15.00
CA ASN A 114 8.88 0.60 15.91
C ASN A 114 7.79 1.38 15.16
N SER A 115 8.11 1.92 13.99
CA SER A 115 7.13 2.59 13.14
C SER A 115 6.02 1.62 12.75
N TYR A 116 6.35 0.38 12.38
CA TYR A 116 5.36 -0.63 12.01
C TYR A 116 4.42 -0.95 13.17
N ILE A 117 4.96 -1.20 14.37
CA ILE A 117 4.17 -1.49 15.57
C ILE A 117 3.24 -0.33 15.90
N ASN A 118 3.67 0.92 15.72
CA ASN A 118 2.84 2.11 15.93
C ASN A 118 1.65 2.21 14.96
N PHE A 119 1.76 1.66 13.75
CA PHE A 119 0.69 1.70 12.74
C PHE A 119 -0.19 0.44 12.71
N MET A 120 0.38 -0.75 12.96
CA MET A 120 -0.24 -2.05 12.70
C MET A 120 -0.50 -2.92 13.94
N ASP A 121 -0.17 -2.44 15.15
CA ASP A 121 -0.22 -3.17 16.43
C ASP A 121 0.82 -4.32 16.54
N ASN A 122 1.34 -4.53 17.76
CA ASN A 122 2.44 -5.47 18.04
C ASN A 122 2.09 -6.94 17.77
N GLU A 123 0.82 -7.33 17.93
CA GLU A 123 0.35 -8.70 17.73
C GLU A 123 0.37 -9.15 16.26
N THR A 124 0.62 -8.22 15.32
CA THR A 124 0.68 -8.54 13.89
C THR A 124 2.05 -8.96 13.40
N VAL A 125 3.09 -8.85 14.23
CA VAL A 125 4.45 -9.27 13.88
C VAL A 125 4.62 -10.75 14.20
N ALA A 126 4.96 -11.56 13.18
CA ALA A 126 5.20 -12.98 13.36
C ALA A 126 6.43 -13.26 14.25
N ASP A 127 6.39 -14.34 15.04
CA ASP A 127 7.50 -14.75 15.92
C ASP A 127 8.82 -14.94 15.16
N GLU A 128 8.75 -15.45 13.93
CA GLU A 128 9.90 -15.63 13.03
C GLU A 128 10.58 -14.29 12.70
N LEU A 129 9.80 -13.21 12.53
CA LEU A 129 10.32 -11.87 12.28
C LEU A 129 10.95 -11.27 13.54
N GLN A 130 10.35 -11.50 14.71
CA GLN A 130 10.94 -11.10 15.99
C GLN A 130 12.27 -11.82 16.24
N GLN A 131 12.36 -13.11 15.90
CA GLN A 131 13.61 -13.86 15.99
C GLN A 131 14.66 -13.32 15.02
N THR A 132 14.27 -13.01 13.78
CA THR A 132 15.17 -12.44 12.77
C THR A 132 15.69 -11.07 13.22
N TYR A 133 14.81 -10.20 13.72
CA TYR A 133 15.18 -8.92 14.31
C TYR A 133 16.14 -9.09 15.49
N SER A 134 15.83 -10.00 16.43
CA SER A 134 16.70 -10.27 17.59
C SER A 134 18.09 -10.76 17.16
N ASN A 135 18.15 -11.67 16.19
CA ASN A 135 19.41 -12.13 15.62
C ASN A 135 20.18 -10.98 14.96
N TYR A 136 19.50 -10.11 14.21
CA TYR A 136 20.12 -8.96 13.56
C TYR A 136 20.70 -7.94 14.55
N GLN A 137 19.99 -7.69 15.65
CA GLN A 137 20.42 -6.76 16.69
C GLN A 137 21.56 -7.31 17.55
N ASN A 138 21.58 -8.62 17.82
CA ASN A 138 22.50 -9.22 18.78
C ASN A 138 23.70 -9.94 18.13
N ASN A 139 23.57 -10.41 16.89
CA ASN A 139 24.63 -11.16 16.20
C ASN A 139 25.36 -10.24 15.20
N TYR A 140 26.66 -10.01 15.44
CA TYR A 140 27.52 -9.22 14.57
C TYR A 140 27.59 -9.81 13.15
N THR A 141 27.87 -11.12 13.05
CA THR A 141 28.07 -11.81 11.77
C THR A 141 26.81 -11.79 10.91
N PHE A 142 25.63 -11.78 11.54
CA PHE A 142 24.36 -11.75 10.84
C PHE A 142 24.11 -10.38 10.17
N ALA A 143 24.38 -9.27 10.88
CA ALA A 143 24.28 -7.92 10.29
C ALA A 143 25.40 -7.63 9.29
N TYR A 144 26.59 -8.22 9.48
CA TYR A 144 27.72 -8.07 8.56
C TYR A 144 27.43 -8.62 7.15
N GLN A 145 26.54 -9.61 7.03
CA GLN A 145 26.15 -10.20 5.73
C GLN A 145 25.48 -9.21 4.77
N ASP A 146 24.82 -8.17 5.28
CA ASP A 146 24.22 -7.10 4.45
C ASP A 146 25.25 -6.09 3.93
N ILE A 147 26.42 -6.01 4.57
CA ILE A 147 27.46 -5.02 4.26
C ILE A 147 28.53 -5.63 3.37
N ASP A 148 28.78 -6.94 3.51
CA ASP A 148 29.77 -7.63 2.68
C ASP A 148 29.25 -7.78 1.24
N PRO A 149 29.86 -7.08 0.27
CA PRO A 149 29.43 -7.15 -1.13
C PRO A 149 29.57 -8.56 -1.73
N ASN A 150 30.35 -9.45 -1.09
CA ASN A 150 30.55 -10.82 -1.55
C ASN A 150 29.43 -11.78 -1.11
N LEU A 151 28.70 -11.44 -0.05
CA LEU A 151 27.70 -12.34 0.55
C LEU A 151 26.30 -12.15 -0.05
N ASN A 152 25.99 -10.97 -0.60
CA ASN A 152 24.78 -10.67 -1.39
C ASN A 152 23.46 -11.18 -0.76
N LEU A 153 23.42 -11.23 0.57
CA LEU A 153 22.27 -11.65 1.36
C LEU A 153 21.63 -10.39 1.92
N ASN A 154 20.68 -9.81 1.18
CA ASN A 154 19.93 -8.62 1.62
C ASN A 154 18.90 -8.98 2.69
N ILE A 155 19.37 -9.37 3.88
CA ILE A 155 18.56 -9.72 5.05
C ILE A 155 17.71 -8.53 5.47
N PHE A 156 18.27 -7.32 5.51
CA PHE A 156 17.51 -6.11 5.83
C PHE A 156 16.31 -5.90 4.90
N ALA A 157 16.52 -6.02 3.58
CA ALA A 157 15.45 -5.86 2.60
C ALA A 157 14.43 -7.02 2.68
N GLY A 158 14.89 -8.24 2.95
CA GLY A 158 14.04 -9.40 3.20
C GLY A 158 13.14 -9.20 4.40
N PHE A 159 13.70 -8.78 5.54
CA PHE A 159 12.94 -8.46 6.74
C PHE A 159 11.87 -7.40 6.50
N PHE A 160 12.23 -6.30 5.82
CA PHE A 160 11.25 -5.26 5.49
C PHE A 160 10.13 -5.80 4.61
N TRP A 161 10.48 -6.60 3.60
CA TRP A 161 9.49 -7.20 2.71
C TRP A 161 8.54 -8.11 3.50
N ASP A 162 9.07 -9.00 4.32
CA ASP A 162 8.26 -9.96 5.09
C ASP A 162 7.33 -9.24 6.09
N LEU A 163 7.79 -8.11 6.65
CA LEU A 163 6.99 -7.25 7.52
C LEU A 163 5.77 -6.65 6.79
N ILE A 164 5.93 -6.20 5.55
CA ILE A 164 4.83 -5.60 4.77
C ILE A 164 4.05 -6.62 3.94
N HIS A 165 4.58 -7.83 3.74
CA HIS A 165 4.04 -8.81 2.80
C HIS A 165 2.59 -9.20 3.11
N ALA A 166 2.28 -9.45 4.38
CA ALA A 166 0.91 -9.76 4.81
C ALA A 166 -0.05 -8.59 4.52
N SER A 167 0.37 -7.36 4.82
CA SER A 167 -0.42 -6.15 4.60
C SER A 167 -0.66 -5.86 3.11
N VAL A 168 0.36 -6.06 2.27
CA VAL A 168 0.25 -5.94 0.81
C VAL A 168 -0.70 -6.99 0.24
N ASN A 169 -0.59 -8.25 0.67
CA ASN A 169 -1.48 -9.31 0.21
C ASN A 169 -2.93 -9.05 0.62
N ASN A 170 -3.16 -8.61 1.85
CA ASN A 170 -4.48 -8.21 2.31
C ASN A 170 -5.07 -7.07 1.44
N ALA A 171 -4.28 -6.04 1.14
CA ALA A 171 -4.70 -4.95 0.26
C ALA A 171 -5.10 -5.45 -1.14
N ARG A 172 -4.38 -6.43 -1.69
CA ARG A 172 -4.71 -7.06 -2.99
C ARG A 172 -6.05 -7.79 -2.95
N TYR A 173 -6.32 -8.58 -1.91
CA TYR A 173 -7.60 -9.27 -1.75
C TYR A 173 -8.77 -8.30 -1.58
N ILE A 174 -8.57 -7.21 -0.84
CA ILE A 174 -9.59 -6.17 -0.67
C ILE A 174 -9.93 -5.50 -2.01
N MET A 175 -8.93 -5.14 -2.81
CA MET A 175 -9.13 -4.59 -4.15
C MET A 175 -9.90 -5.57 -5.06
N ALA A 176 -9.57 -6.86 -4.99
CA ALA A 176 -10.28 -7.90 -5.74
C ALA A 176 -11.74 -8.06 -5.31
N LEU A 177 -11.99 -8.08 -4.00
CA LEU A 177 -13.34 -8.14 -3.46
C LEU A 177 -14.15 -6.89 -3.83
N CYS A 178 -13.53 -5.71 -3.79
CA CYS A 178 -14.12 -4.46 -4.21
C CYS A 178 -14.56 -4.51 -5.69
N GLY A 179 -13.67 -4.92 -6.61
CA GLY A 179 -14.01 -5.12 -8.01
C GLY A 179 -15.14 -6.13 -8.22
N LEU A 180 -15.10 -7.24 -7.48
CA LEU A 180 -16.16 -8.26 -7.51
C LEU A 180 -17.51 -7.71 -7.02
N THR A 181 -17.53 -6.89 -5.97
CA THR A 181 -18.79 -6.30 -5.49
C THR A 181 -19.44 -5.38 -6.52
N PHE A 182 -18.66 -4.62 -7.28
CA PHE A 182 -19.20 -3.81 -8.37
C PHE A 182 -19.83 -4.67 -9.46
N ILE A 183 -19.19 -5.78 -9.81
CA ILE A 183 -19.71 -6.72 -10.79
C ILE A 183 -21.00 -7.38 -10.27
N CYS A 184 -21.02 -7.79 -9.00
CA CYS A 184 -22.23 -8.33 -8.37
C CYS A 184 -23.37 -7.31 -8.29
N LEU A 185 -23.08 -6.03 -8.02
CA LEU A 185 -24.08 -4.97 -8.03
C LEU A 185 -24.59 -4.70 -9.45
N ALA A 186 -23.72 -4.76 -10.46
CA ALA A 186 -24.09 -4.64 -11.87
C ALA A 186 -24.98 -5.81 -12.31
N THR A 187 -24.64 -7.06 -11.94
CA THR A 187 -25.45 -8.24 -12.25
C THR A 187 -26.79 -8.22 -11.52
N LEU A 188 -26.84 -7.78 -10.25
CA LEU A 188 -28.10 -7.61 -9.51
C LEU A 188 -28.99 -6.57 -10.18
N ASN A 189 -28.45 -5.42 -10.59
CA ASN A 189 -29.19 -4.41 -11.34
C ASN A 189 -29.70 -4.96 -12.68
N LEU A 190 -28.89 -5.77 -13.37
CA LEU A 190 -29.28 -6.42 -14.62
C LEU A 190 -30.46 -7.39 -14.40
N ILE A 191 -30.38 -8.24 -13.37
CA ILE A 191 -31.46 -9.18 -13.01
C ILE A 191 -32.74 -8.44 -12.60
N GLN A 192 -32.63 -7.31 -11.90
CA GLN A 192 -33.77 -6.47 -11.52
C GLN A 192 -34.38 -5.72 -12.70
N SER A 193 -33.56 -5.29 -13.67
CA SER A 193 -34.01 -4.65 -14.90
C SER A 193 -34.67 -5.62 -15.88
N TRP A 194 -34.49 -6.93 -15.68
CA TRP A 194 -35.17 -7.95 -16.48
C TRP A 194 -36.68 -7.89 -16.20
N PRO A 195 -37.54 -7.71 -17.21
CA PRO A 195 -38.96 -7.58 -17.00
C PRO A 195 -39.52 -8.84 -16.34
N ARG A 196 -39.92 -8.76 -15.07
CA ARG A 196 -40.71 -9.80 -14.38
C ARG A 196 -42.20 -9.77 -14.77
N GLY A 197 -42.52 -9.22 -15.94
CA GLY A 197 -43.88 -9.01 -16.44
C GLY A 197 -44.24 -9.96 -17.58
N LYS A 198 -44.81 -11.11 -17.23
CA LYS A 198 -45.70 -11.95 -18.07
C LYS A 198 -45.24 -12.27 -19.51
N CYS A 199 -44.24 -13.13 -19.65
CA CYS A 199 -44.10 -13.98 -20.85
C CYS A 199 -44.49 -15.43 -20.53
N TYR A 200 -45.61 -15.62 -19.83
CA TYR A 200 -46.31 -16.90 -19.78
C TYR A 200 -47.39 -16.88 -20.86
N SER A 201 -47.02 -17.22 -22.08
CA SER A 201 -47.96 -17.87 -23.00
C SER A 201 -47.18 -18.81 -23.90
N SER A 202 -47.61 -20.06 -23.83
CA SER A 202 -47.09 -21.25 -24.48
C SER A 202 -46.90 -21.08 -25.99
N HIS A 203 -45.90 -21.80 -26.52
CA HIS A 203 -45.53 -21.94 -27.93
C HIS A 203 -44.97 -20.69 -28.63
N SER A 204 -43.64 -20.52 -28.56
CA SER A 204 -42.77 -20.23 -29.73
C SER A 204 -41.39 -19.79 -29.22
N PHE A 205 -40.45 -20.75 -29.18
CA PHE A 205 -39.03 -20.57 -28.84
C PHE A 205 -38.27 -19.65 -29.84
N MET A 206 -38.91 -19.24 -30.93
CA MET A 206 -38.34 -18.43 -32.01
C MET A 206 -38.84 -16.97 -32.00
N ARG A 207 -39.08 -16.40 -30.81
CA ARG A 207 -39.32 -14.95 -30.61
C ARG A 207 -38.46 -14.36 -29.49
N LEU A 208 -37.27 -14.92 -29.27
CA LEU A 208 -36.25 -14.34 -28.38
C LEU A 208 -35.62 -13.05 -28.95
N ILE A 209 -35.91 -12.70 -30.21
CA ILE A 209 -35.40 -11.49 -30.90
C ILE A 209 -36.45 -10.34 -30.93
N SER A 210 -37.68 -10.57 -30.46
CA SER A 210 -38.79 -9.60 -30.60
C SER A 210 -39.54 -9.27 -29.30
N CYS A 211 -38.97 -9.58 -28.14
CA CYS A 211 -39.41 -8.86 -26.93
C CYS A 211 -39.06 -7.38 -27.13
N PRO A 212 -40.00 -6.44 -26.92
CA PRO A 212 -39.66 -5.02 -26.96
C PRO A 212 -38.54 -4.81 -25.96
N LEU A 213 -37.39 -4.32 -26.45
CA LEU A 213 -36.28 -3.89 -25.60
C LEU A 213 -36.88 -3.09 -24.44
N PRO A 214 -36.61 -3.45 -23.17
CA PRO A 214 -37.19 -2.73 -22.05
C PRO A 214 -36.81 -1.26 -22.20
N THR A 215 -37.83 -0.42 -22.10
CA THR A 215 -37.93 0.98 -22.52
C THR A 215 -37.04 1.95 -21.74
N ASP A 216 -35.96 1.48 -21.12
CA ASP A 216 -35.07 2.28 -20.28
C ASP A 216 -33.61 2.14 -20.73
N ARG A 217 -33.27 2.85 -21.81
CA ARG A 217 -31.89 3.04 -22.27
C ARG A 217 -30.98 3.59 -21.16
N PHE A 218 -31.55 4.32 -20.20
CA PHE A 218 -30.86 4.89 -19.05
C PHE A 218 -30.51 3.84 -17.97
N HIS A 219 -31.33 2.82 -17.77
CA HIS A 219 -30.98 1.70 -16.87
C HIS A 219 -29.83 0.87 -17.43
N TRP A 220 -29.82 0.60 -18.74
CA TRP A 220 -28.70 -0.09 -19.39
C TRP A 220 -27.40 0.70 -19.34
N ALA A 221 -27.45 2.03 -19.46
CA ALA A 221 -26.27 2.89 -19.32
C ALA A 221 -25.66 2.81 -17.91
N SER A 222 -26.48 2.80 -16.85
CA SER A 222 -25.97 2.65 -15.47
C SER A 222 -25.38 1.26 -15.23
N ILE A 223 -26.03 0.20 -15.74
CA ILE A 223 -25.51 -1.18 -15.67
C ILE A 223 -24.14 -1.29 -16.37
N ILE A 224 -24.01 -0.74 -17.59
CA ILE A 224 -22.75 -0.74 -18.34
C ILE A 224 -21.67 0.05 -17.61
N SER A 225 -21.99 1.20 -17.02
CA SER A 225 -21.03 2.00 -16.22
C SER A 225 -20.48 1.19 -15.05
N ARG A 226 -21.34 0.47 -14.32
CA ARG A 226 -20.93 -0.36 -13.18
C ARG A 226 -20.07 -1.56 -13.60
N TYR A 227 -20.37 -2.18 -14.74
CA TYR A 227 -19.50 -3.21 -15.31
C TYR A 227 -18.15 -2.66 -15.73
N LEU A 228 -18.11 -1.52 -16.44
CA LEU A 228 -16.88 -0.89 -16.88
C LEU A 228 -15.99 -0.54 -15.69
N MET A 229 -16.57 0.05 -14.64
CA MET A 229 -15.87 0.37 -13.40
C MET A 229 -15.36 -0.89 -12.68
N GLY A 230 -16.19 -1.92 -12.53
CA GLY A 230 -15.77 -3.20 -11.95
C GLY A 230 -14.64 -3.85 -12.75
N PHE A 231 -14.69 -3.77 -14.08
CA PHE A 231 -13.64 -4.27 -14.96
C PHE A 231 -12.37 -3.44 -14.84
N CYS A 232 -12.45 -2.10 -14.80
CA CYS A 232 -11.30 -1.23 -14.53
C CYS A 232 -10.63 -1.57 -13.18
N MET A 233 -11.41 -1.79 -12.13
CA MET A 233 -10.89 -2.18 -10.81
C MET A 233 -10.25 -3.57 -10.84
N LEU A 234 -10.79 -4.51 -11.63
CA LEU A 234 -10.13 -5.80 -11.87
C LEU A 234 -8.86 -5.68 -12.73
N LEU A 235 -8.84 -4.77 -13.71
CA LEU A 235 -7.64 -4.49 -14.51
C LEU A 235 -6.54 -3.85 -13.64
N LEU A 236 -6.87 -3.12 -12.57
CA LEU A 236 -5.87 -2.68 -11.59
C LEU A 236 -5.18 -3.85 -10.88
N LEU A 237 -5.79 -5.03 -10.77
CA LEU A 237 -5.08 -6.24 -10.31
C LEU A 237 -4.06 -6.73 -11.33
N LEU A 238 -4.24 -6.46 -12.63
CA LEU A 238 -3.26 -6.79 -13.67
C LEU A 238 -2.03 -5.88 -13.65
N LEU A 239 -2.05 -4.75 -12.92
CA LEU A 239 -0.83 -4.00 -12.60
C LEU A 239 0.16 -4.84 -11.77
N ASN A 240 -0.28 -5.99 -11.25
CA ASN A 240 0.55 -6.98 -10.56
C ASN A 240 1.35 -7.87 -11.53
N VAL A 241 1.21 -7.68 -12.85
CA VAL A 241 2.07 -8.31 -13.86
C VAL A 241 3.38 -7.55 -13.94
N GLY A 242 4.41 -8.08 -13.27
CA GLY A 242 5.79 -7.61 -13.32
C GLY A 242 6.74 -8.79 -13.14
N LYS A 243 7.97 -8.64 -13.65
CA LYS A 243 9.01 -9.69 -13.54
C LYS A 243 9.42 -9.91 -12.08
N TYR A 244 9.37 -8.86 -11.26
CA TYR A 244 9.61 -8.92 -9.82
C TYR A 244 8.33 -8.57 -9.05
N GLN A 245 7.85 -9.54 -8.26
CA GLN A 245 6.67 -9.40 -7.41
C GLN A 245 7.01 -9.01 -5.96
N THR A 246 8.29 -8.73 -5.69
CA THR A 246 8.80 -8.25 -4.41
C THR A 246 8.85 -6.73 -4.38
N TYR A 247 8.69 -6.13 -3.19
CA TYR A 247 8.80 -4.68 -3.03
C TYR A 247 10.21 -4.19 -3.33
N PHE A 248 11.24 -4.93 -2.91
CA PHE A 248 12.62 -4.67 -3.33
C PHE A 248 12.99 -5.63 -4.45
N ALA A 249 13.36 -5.09 -5.61
CA ALA A 249 13.91 -5.89 -6.69
C ALA A 249 15.41 -6.12 -6.42
N PRO A 250 15.92 -7.36 -6.54
CA PRO A 250 17.33 -7.64 -6.35
C PRO A 250 18.14 -6.98 -7.49
N GLY A 251 18.89 -5.94 -7.13
CA GLY A 251 19.72 -5.10 -7.99
C GLY A 251 20.04 -3.84 -7.20
N SER A 252 21.24 -3.28 -7.36
CA SER A 252 21.66 -2.08 -6.64
C SER A 252 20.58 -0.99 -6.78
N ALA A 253 20.28 -0.31 -5.67
CA ALA A 253 19.26 0.74 -5.60
C ALA A 253 19.47 1.88 -6.61
N GLU A 254 20.65 1.95 -7.23
CA GLU A 254 21.06 2.92 -8.24
C GLU A 254 20.59 2.56 -9.67
N ASP A 255 20.18 1.31 -9.92
CA ASP A 255 19.77 0.90 -11.26
C ASP A 255 18.29 1.22 -11.49
N GLU A 256 18.02 2.42 -11.99
CA GLU A 256 16.67 2.89 -12.39
C GLU A 256 15.96 1.88 -13.34
N SER A 257 16.76 1.09 -14.06
CA SER A 257 16.32 0.00 -14.95
C SER A 257 15.69 -1.19 -14.21
N VAL A 258 16.14 -1.49 -12.98
CA VAL A 258 15.63 -2.56 -12.12
C VAL A 258 14.36 -2.11 -11.41
N ASN A 259 14.29 -0.85 -10.97
CA ASN A 259 13.07 -0.25 -10.42
C ASN A 259 11.92 -0.22 -11.44
N LYS A 260 12.22 -0.05 -12.73
CA LYS A 260 11.24 -0.15 -13.84
C LYS A 260 10.73 -1.57 -14.10
N GLN A 261 11.40 -2.61 -13.58
CA GLN A 261 10.96 -4.02 -13.72
C GLN A 261 10.10 -4.51 -12.54
N ARG A 262 9.90 -3.68 -11.51
CA ARG A 262 8.97 -3.95 -10.39
C ARG A 262 7.53 -3.99 -10.89
N ALA A 263 6.67 -4.76 -10.23
CA ALA A 263 5.24 -4.76 -10.53
C ALA A 263 4.67 -3.33 -10.40
N GLY A 264 3.85 -2.92 -11.36
CA GLY A 264 3.28 -1.56 -11.43
C GLY A 264 2.45 -1.18 -10.21
N VAL A 265 1.93 -2.17 -9.46
CA VAL A 265 1.27 -1.95 -8.17
C VAL A 265 2.18 -1.27 -7.15
N PHE A 266 3.47 -1.63 -7.10
CA PHE A 266 4.39 -1.01 -6.14
C PHE A 266 4.71 0.42 -6.51
N ASN A 267 4.93 0.71 -7.79
CA ASN A 267 5.10 2.09 -8.26
C ASN A 267 3.84 2.94 -8.00
N TRP A 268 2.66 2.34 -8.12
CA TRP A 268 1.40 3.01 -7.82
C TRP A 268 1.22 3.30 -6.32
N ILE A 269 1.64 2.37 -5.45
CA ILE A 269 1.68 2.55 -3.99
C ILE A 269 2.70 3.63 -3.60
N ASP A 270 3.92 3.56 -4.12
CA ASP A 270 5.00 4.50 -3.82
C ASP A 270 4.64 5.93 -4.24
N SER A 271 3.85 6.09 -5.31
CA SER A 271 3.44 7.41 -5.78
C SER A 271 2.31 8.02 -4.93
N ASN A 272 1.79 7.34 -3.90
CA ASN A 272 0.65 7.77 -3.06
C ASN A 272 -0.63 8.09 -3.86
N TRP A 273 -0.72 7.68 -5.13
CA TRP A 273 -1.87 7.93 -6.00
C TRP A 273 -3.01 6.94 -5.79
N VAL A 274 -2.79 5.90 -5.00
CA VAL A 274 -3.76 4.84 -4.76
C VAL A 274 -5.08 5.40 -4.22
N LEU A 275 -5.04 6.16 -3.14
CA LEU A 275 -6.23 6.75 -2.52
C LEU A 275 -6.89 7.81 -3.42
N PRO A 276 -6.18 8.78 -4.01
CA PRO A 276 -6.76 9.76 -4.93
C PRO A 276 -7.42 9.14 -6.16
N THR A 277 -6.75 8.19 -6.83
CA THR A 277 -7.28 7.56 -8.05
C THR A 277 -8.52 6.73 -7.78
N LEU A 278 -8.52 5.98 -6.67
CA LEU A 278 -9.67 5.19 -6.24
C LEU A 278 -10.84 6.11 -5.86
N THR A 279 -10.60 7.14 -5.05
CA THR A 279 -11.61 8.13 -4.65
C THR A 279 -12.22 8.86 -5.84
N LEU A 280 -11.38 9.29 -6.79
CA LEU A 280 -11.82 9.97 -8.01
C LEU A 280 -12.71 9.04 -8.85
N ALA A 281 -12.34 7.77 -8.98
CA ALA A 281 -13.12 6.80 -9.73
C ALA A 281 -14.50 6.57 -9.08
N TYR A 282 -14.58 6.49 -7.76
CA TYR A 282 -15.85 6.45 -7.02
C TYR A 282 -16.70 7.72 -7.21
N ALA A 283 -16.07 8.89 -7.13
CA ALA A 283 -16.75 10.17 -7.32
C ALA A 283 -17.34 10.29 -8.74
N ILE A 284 -16.57 9.90 -9.77
CA ILE A 284 -17.04 9.89 -11.16
C ILE A 284 -18.23 8.93 -11.30
N GLN A 285 -18.13 7.72 -10.76
CA GLN A 285 -19.23 6.74 -10.82
C GLN A 285 -20.50 7.28 -10.13
N PHE A 286 -20.35 7.95 -8.98
CA PHE A 286 -21.46 8.58 -8.28
C PHE A 286 -22.12 9.68 -9.12
N VAL A 287 -21.31 10.54 -9.77
CA VAL A 287 -21.83 11.60 -10.66
C VAL A 287 -22.56 11.02 -11.86
N VAL A 288 -22.00 9.98 -12.50
CA VAL A 288 -22.63 9.32 -13.65
C VAL A 288 -23.96 8.67 -13.26
N ASP A 289 -24.01 7.90 -12.17
CA ASP A 289 -25.25 7.27 -11.71
C ASP A 289 -26.29 8.33 -11.32
N THR A 290 -25.90 9.42 -10.66
CA THR A 290 -26.80 10.52 -10.28
C THR A 290 -27.36 11.24 -11.52
N ALA A 291 -26.51 11.54 -12.50
CA ALA A 291 -26.92 12.18 -13.75
C ALA A 291 -27.90 11.29 -14.54
N LEU A 292 -27.62 9.99 -14.63
CA LEU A 292 -28.49 9.04 -15.33
C LEU A 292 -29.87 8.92 -14.66
N VAL A 293 -29.91 8.85 -13.32
CA VAL A 293 -31.18 8.84 -12.57
C VAL A 293 -31.94 10.15 -12.79
N TYR A 294 -31.26 11.29 -12.73
CA TYR A 294 -31.89 12.60 -12.95
C TYR A 294 -32.50 12.72 -14.36
N ILE A 295 -31.76 12.28 -15.39
CA ILE A 295 -32.24 12.30 -16.78
C ILE A 295 -33.42 11.33 -16.95
N ALA A 296 -33.39 10.15 -16.33
CA ALA A 296 -34.49 9.19 -16.38
C ALA A 296 -35.79 9.80 -15.79
N VAL A 297 -35.70 10.44 -14.62
CA VAL A 297 -36.83 11.13 -13.98
C VAL A 297 -37.35 12.28 -14.85
N TRP A 298 -36.44 13.09 -15.40
CA TRP A 298 -36.80 14.21 -16.26
C TRP A 298 -37.51 13.74 -17.54
N TYR A 299 -36.99 12.70 -18.20
CA TYR A 299 -37.57 12.15 -19.41
C TYR A 299 -38.96 11.55 -19.15
N THR A 300 -39.13 10.83 -18.04
CA THR A 300 -40.41 10.24 -17.62
C THR A 300 -41.49 11.30 -17.37
N ARG A 301 -41.12 12.41 -16.73
CA ARG A 301 -42.03 13.56 -16.53
C ARG A 301 -42.47 14.19 -17.85
N LYS A 302 -41.59 14.21 -18.85
CA LYS A 302 -41.85 14.83 -20.16
C LYS A 302 -42.68 13.93 -21.09
N SER A 303 -42.49 12.61 -21.03
CA SER A 303 -43.19 11.64 -21.89
C SER A 303 -44.57 11.24 -21.37
N HIS A 304 -44.83 11.33 -20.06
CA HIS A 304 -46.14 11.03 -19.46
C HIS A 304 -46.65 12.16 -18.55
N PRO A 305 -47.14 13.29 -19.11
CA PRO A 305 -47.61 14.43 -18.32
C PRO A 305 -48.85 14.12 -17.45
N SER A 306 -49.60 13.06 -17.76
CA SER A 306 -50.73 12.59 -16.93
C SER A 306 -50.29 11.91 -15.63
N ILE A 307 -49.10 11.29 -15.58
CA ILE A 307 -48.53 10.68 -14.36
C ILE A 307 -47.90 11.75 -13.47
N ALA A 308 -47.29 12.79 -14.07
CA ALA A 308 -46.73 13.93 -13.34
C ALA A 308 -47.79 14.65 -12.49
N LYS A 309 -49.03 14.79 -13.01
CA LYS A 309 -50.16 15.39 -12.29
C LYS A 309 -50.67 14.54 -11.11
N THR A 310 -50.39 13.24 -11.09
CA THR A 310 -50.80 12.35 -10.00
C THR A 310 -49.81 12.39 -8.84
N ILE A 311 -48.51 12.53 -9.14
CA ILE A 311 -47.44 12.68 -8.14
C ILE A 311 -47.54 14.04 -7.42
N GLU A 312 -47.96 15.08 -8.15
CA GLU A 312 -48.14 16.44 -7.62
C GLU A 312 -49.43 16.59 -6.77
N LYS A 313 -50.36 15.63 -6.84
CA LYS A 313 -51.59 15.60 -6.01
C LYS A 313 -51.46 14.73 -4.76
N SER A 314 -50.37 13.97 -4.61
CA SER A 314 -50.11 13.11 -3.44
C SER A 314 -49.12 13.71 -2.44
N HIS A 315 -48.66 14.94 -2.67
CA HIS A 315 -47.98 15.81 -1.72
C HIS A 315 -48.89 16.99 -1.37
#